data_AF-A0A529T0Y7-F1
#
_entry.id   AF-A0A529T0Y7-F1
#
_cell.length_a   1.000
_cell.length_b   1.000
_cell.length_c   1.000
_cell.angle_alpha   90.00
_cell.angle_beta   90.00
_cell.angle_gamma   90.00
#
_symmetry.space_group_name_H-M   'P 1'
#
loop_
_entity.id
_entity.type
_entity.pdbx_description
1 polymer ?
#
loop_
_entity_poly.entity_id
_entity_poly.type
_entity_poly.pdbx_seq_one_letter_code
_entity_poly.pdbx_strand_id
1 'polypeptide(L)'
;MDTPANGRLHRDAGGRPRRSAGWLSCATGSAAFLLGMAFSSTAFAQDQQLPVVTAAKPVVRDIIEDDEFVGRFEAVDQVAIRSRVSGYLDKVSFQDGALVNKGDLLFTIDQRPYQAAYDAAKSQVDVAKSLLEFTKMQLDRANELAKTGNIS
;
A
#
# COMPACT_ATOMS: atom_id res chain seq x y z
N MET A 1 -28.97 -17.31 13.94
CA MET A 1 -28.07 -18.35 14.47
C MET A 1 -27.20 -17.66 15.50
N ASP A 2 -27.47 -18.03 16.74
CA ASP A 2 -27.27 -17.29 17.97
C ASP A 2 -25.84 -17.37 18.53
N THR A 3 -25.48 -16.32 19.27
CA THR A 3 -24.47 -16.18 20.36
C THR A 3 -24.48 -17.44 21.29
N PRO A 4 -23.46 -17.78 22.13
CA PRO A 4 -22.65 -16.81 22.91
C PRO A 4 -21.24 -17.20 23.42
N ALA A 5 -20.56 -16.22 24.03
CA ALA A 5 -19.80 -16.28 25.31
C ALA A 5 -18.68 -15.22 25.30
N ASN A 6 -18.91 -14.02 25.88
CA ASN A 6 -18.68 -13.68 27.29
C ASN A 6 -17.19 -13.57 27.68
N GLY A 7 -16.76 -12.35 27.99
CA GLY A 7 -15.43 -12.02 28.50
C GLY A 7 -15.37 -10.59 29.02
N ARG A 8 -16.32 -10.24 29.89
CA ARG A 8 -16.49 -8.90 30.48
C ARG A 8 -15.55 -8.74 31.68
N LEU A 9 -14.63 -7.77 31.67
CA LEU A 9 -14.06 -7.18 32.90
C LEU A 9 -13.62 -5.72 32.66
N HIS A 10 -14.56 -4.79 32.84
CA HIS A 10 -14.26 -3.46 33.37
C HIS A 10 -14.01 -3.61 34.88
N ARG A 11 -12.87 -3.16 35.37
CA ARG A 11 -12.60 -3.05 36.80
C ARG A 11 -12.37 -1.58 37.13
N ASP A 12 -13.44 -0.94 37.56
CA ASP A 12 -13.48 0.44 38.00
C ASP A 12 -13.08 0.54 39.48
N ALA A 13 -12.55 1.71 39.80
CA ALA A 13 -11.92 2.06 41.07
C ALA A 13 -12.92 2.37 42.20
N GLY A 14 -12.45 2.34 43.45
CA GLY A 14 -13.04 3.15 44.53
C GLY A 14 -13.22 2.47 45.88
N GLY A 15 -12.12 2.25 46.61
CA GLY A 15 -12.18 1.98 48.06
C GLY A 15 -12.04 3.28 48.85
N ARG A 16 -13.14 3.79 49.44
CA ARG A 16 -13.12 4.84 50.47
C ARG A 16 -13.24 4.21 51.86
N PRO A 17 -12.52 4.71 52.88
CA PRO A 17 -12.64 4.25 54.26
C PRO A 17 -13.68 5.07 55.01
N ARG A 18 -14.23 4.54 56.11
CA ARG A 18 -14.69 5.28 57.30
C ARG A 18 -15.12 4.26 58.36
N ARG A 19 -14.43 4.23 59.51
CA ARG A 19 -14.93 4.70 60.83
C ARG A 19 -16.01 3.79 61.43
N SER A 20 -16.10 3.51 62.71
CA SER A 20 -15.35 3.72 63.95
C SER A 20 -16.32 3.29 65.05
N ALA A 21 -15.79 2.86 66.20
CA ALA A 21 -16.45 2.82 67.51
C ALA A 21 -17.45 1.68 67.78
N GLY A 22 -17.28 1.10 68.97
CA GLY A 22 -18.24 0.17 69.57
C GLY A 22 -17.62 -0.68 70.67
N TRP A 23 -17.12 -0.06 71.73
CA TRP A 23 -16.84 -0.74 72.99
C TRP A 23 -18.12 -1.32 73.57
N LEU A 24 -18.11 -2.59 73.98
CA LEU A 24 -19.07 -3.11 74.94
C LEU A 24 -18.36 -3.91 76.03
N SER A 25 -18.53 -3.40 77.25
CA SER A 25 -18.08 -3.89 78.54
C SER A 25 -18.97 -5.05 79.03
N CYS A 26 -18.38 -6.02 79.72
CA CYS A 26 -19.07 -6.93 80.65
C CYS A 26 -17.98 -7.56 81.55
N ALA A 27 -17.56 -6.91 82.64
CA ALA A 27 -18.21 -6.87 83.94
C ALA A 27 -18.45 -8.26 84.58
N THR A 28 -17.53 -8.58 85.51
CA THR A 28 -17.76 -9.20 86.84
C THR A 28 -18.19 -10.66 86.95
N GLY A 29 -17.36 -11.46 87.66
CA GLY A 29 -17.80 -12.74 88.22
C GLY A 29 -16.70 -13.66 88.76
N SER A 30 -15.71 -13.12 89.49
CA SER A 30 -14.69 -13.92 90.17
C SER A 30 -15.26 -14.58 91.43
N ALA A 31 -15.18 -15.91 91.51
CA ALA A 31 -15.31 -16.65 92.75
C ALA A 31 -14.22 -17.74 92.81
N ALA A 32 -13.13 -17.36 93.49
CA ALA A 32 -12.19 -18.20 94.22
C ALA A 32 -12.14 -19.70 93.88
N PHE A 33 -11.12 -20.12 93.13
CA PHE A 33 -10.59 -21.47 93.28
C PHE A 33 -9.08 -21.49 92.96
N LEU A 34 -8.32 -21.74 94.02
CA LEU A 34 -7.00 -22.39 94.03
C LEU A 34 -5.78 -21.62 93.52
N LEU A 35 -5.19 -20.91 94.50
CA LEU A 35 -3.76 -20.94 94.84
C LEU A 35 -3.04 -22.21 94.34
N GLY A 36 -2.36 -22.11 93.20
CA GLY A 36 -1.51 -23.19 92.69
C GLY A 36 -0.92 -22.87 91.31
N MET A 37 0.40 -22.92 91.22
CA MET A 37 1.23 -22.85 90.01
C MET A 37 1.52 -21.47 89.42
N ALA A 38 2.69 -20.97 89.82
CA ALA A 38 3.60 -20.24 88.96
C ALA A 38 3.61 -20.78 87.53
N PHE A 39 3.38 -19.91 86.54
CA PHE A 39 4.18 -19.86 85.31
C PHE A 39 3.91 -18.53 84.59
N SER A 40 5.00 -17.83 84.32
CA SER A 40 5.08 -16.54 83.66
C SER A 40 4.33 -16.49 82.33
N SER A 41 3.67 -15.37 82.05
CA SER A 41 3.46 -14.91 80.67
C SER A 41 3.45 -13.38 80.66
N THR A 42 4.64 -12.78 80.73
CA THR A 42 4.84 -11.41 80.27
C THR A 42 4.49 -11.36 78.78
N ALA A 43 3.48 -10.58 78.46
CA ALA A 43 3.06 -10.30 77.09
C ALA A 43 4.22 -9.69 76.30
N PHE A 44 4.61 -10.34 75.21
CA PHE A 44 5.41 -9.72 74.15
C PHE A 44 4.44 -9.32 73.03
N ALA A 45 4.13 -8.03 72.96
CA ALA A 45 3.60 -7.45 71.73
C ALA A 45 4.75 -7.48 70.70
N GLN A 46 4.72 -8.46 69.81
CA GLN A 46 5.70 -8.56 68.74
C GLN A 46 5.29 -7.56 67.66
N ASP A 47 5.96 -6.40 67.68
CA ASP A 47 5.88 -5.41 66.62
C ASP A 47 6.39 -6.09 65.34
N GLN A 48 5.47 -6.56 64.49
CA GLN A 48 5.85 -7.12 63.20
C GLN A 48 6.36 -5.97 62.35
N GLN A 49 7.68 -5.74 62.36
CA GLN A 49 8.30 -4.84 61.39
C GLN A 49 7.97 -5.35 59.98
N LEU A 50 7.10 -4.61 59.29
CA LEU A 50 6.77 -4.84 57.90
C LEU A 50 8.08 -4.80 57.08
N PRO A 51 8.37 -5.82 56.26
CA PRO A 51 9.61 -5.87 55.51
C PRO A 51 9.72 -4.65 54.59
N VAL A 52 10.82 -3.91 54.74
CA VAL A 52 11.07 -2.70 53.96
C VAL A 52 11.47 -3.13 52.55
N VAL A 53 10.55 -2.95 51.60
CA VAL A 53 10.77 -3.27 50.19
C VAL A 53 11.07 -2.01 49.39
N THR A 54 12.19 -2.05 48.66
CA THR A 54 12.59 -0.97 47.77
C THR A 54 11.71 -0.99 46.53
N ALA A 55 10.86 0.03 46.37
CA ALA A 55 10.05 0.21 45.18
C ALA A 55 10.58 1.36 44.32
N ALA A 56 10.73 1.14 43.01
CA ALA A 56 11.05 2.17 42.03
C ALA A 56 9.77 2.66 41.33
N LYS A 57 9.68 3.96 41.07
CA LYS A 57 8.56 4.55 40.30
C LYS A 57 8.78 4.30 38.81
N PRO A 58 7.77 3.84 38.04
CA PRO A 58 7.92 3.62 36.62
C PRO A 58 8.12 4.96 35.88
N VAL A 59 9.08 4.99 34.96
CA VAL A 59 9.31 6.12 34.06
C VAL A 59 8.45 5.92 32.83
N VAL A 60 7.41 6.75 32.69
CA VAL A 60 6.56 6.76 31.49
C VAL A 60 7.30 7.55 30.41
N ARG A 61 7.48 6.93 29.25
CA ARG A 61 8.03 7.56 28.06
C ARG A 61 7.16 7.16 26.89
N ASP A 62 6.95 8.08 25.98
CA ASP A 62 6.29 7.76 24.71
C ASP A 62 7.27 6.92 23.88
N ILE A 63 6.83 5.71 23.53
CA ILE A 63 7.56 4.80 22.67
C ILE A 63 6.82 4.78 21.34
N ILE A 64 7.57 4.89 20.25
CA ILE A 64 7.03 4.68 18.91
C ILE A 64 7.13 3.17 18.67
N GLU A 65 5.99 2.50 18.62
CA GLU A 65 5.91 1.09 18.21
C GLU A 65 5.92 1.04 16.68
N ASP A 66 6.91 0.34 16.12
CA ASP A 66 7.03 0.07 14.70
C ASP A 66 6.63 -1.37 14.38
N ASP A 67 5.67 -1.52 13.47
CA ASP A 67 5.28 -2.82 12.94
C ASP A 67 6.06 -3.11 11.66
N GLU A 68 6.81 -4.22 11.64
CA GLU A 68 7.59 -4.63 10.47
C GLU A 68 6.77 -5.57 9.57
N PHE A 69 6.62 -5.18 8.29
CA PHE A 69 5.92 -5.97 7.29
C PHE A 69 6.83 -6.25 6.10
N VAL A 70 6.79 -7.49 5.61
CA VAL A 70 7.49 -7.86 4.38
C VAL A 70 6.65 -7.41 3.18
N GLY A 71 7.17 -6.41 2.45
CA GLY A 71 6.60 -5.94 1.19
C GLY A 71 7.41 -6.41 -0.02
N ARG A 72 6.77 -6.49 -1.18
CA ARG A 72 7.45 -6.69 -2.47
C ARG A 72 7.31 -5.42 -3.30
N PHE A 73 8.42 -4.98 -3.88
CA PHE A 73 8.40 -3.91 -4.86
C PHE A 73 8.11 -4.47 -6.24
N GLU A 74 7.21 -3.80 -6.96
CA GLU A 74 6.93 -4.04 -8.36
C GLU A 74 7.11 -2.75 -9.15
N ALA A 75 7.37 -2.87 -10.46
CA ALA A 75 7.49 -1.71 -11.32
C ALA A 75 6.15 -0.97 -11.38
N VAL A 76 6.16 0.36 -11.23
CA VAL A 76 4.95 1.19 -11.36
C VAL A 76 4.33 1.02 -12.74
N ASP A 77 5.18 1.00 -13.78
CA ASP A 77 4.79 0.75 -15.16
C ASP A 77 5.70 -0.32 -15.76
N GLN A 78 5.09 -1.37 -16.34
CA GLN A 78 5.80 -2.40 -17.09
C GLN A 78 5.23 -2.48 -18.51
N VAL A 79 6.08 -2.27 -19.51
CA VAL A 79 5.67 -2.33 -20.93
C VAL A 79 6.49 -3.38 -21.67
N ALA A 80 5.81 -4.37 -22.22
CA ALA A 80 6.40 -5.31 -23.16
C ALA A 80 6.45 -4.71 -24.56
N ILE A 81 7.64 -4.40 -25.06
CA ILE A 81 7.81 -3.82 -26.40
C ILE A 81 7.69 -4.93 -27.45
N ARG A 82 6.79 -4.76 -28.41
CA ARG A 82 6.58 -5.68 -29.54
C ARG A 82 6.61 -4.90 -30.85
N SER A 83 7.13 -5.52 -31.90
CA SER A 83 7.09 -4.90 -33.23
C SER A 83 5.64 -4.83 -33.72
N ARG A 84 5.24 -3.66 -34.25
CA ARG A 84 3.94 -3.50 -34.91
C ARG A 84 3.90 -4.13 -36.30
N VAL A 85 5.07 -4.40 -36.87
CA VAL A 85 5.25 -4.91 -38.21
C VAL A 85 6.11 -6.17 -38.17
N SER A 86 5.83 -7.11 -39.06
CA SER A 86 6.52 -8.39 -39.16
C SER A 86 7.72 -8.29 -40.10
N GLY A 87 8.93 -8.49 -39.59
CA GLY A 87 10.13 -8.46 -40.43
C GLY A 87 11.34 -9.01 -39.70
N TYR A 88 12.46 -9.06 -40.41
CA TYR A 88 13.74 -9.44 -39.82
C TYR A 88 14.32 -8.28 -39.02
N LEU A 89 14.90 -8.58 -37.87
CA LEU A 89 15.62 -7.61 -37.06
C LEU A 89 16.96 -7.31 -37.74
N ASP A 90 17.21 -6.04 -38.01
CA ASP A 90 18.45 -5.56 -38.62
C ASP A 90 19.46 -5.16 -37.53
N LYS A 91 19.03 -4.35 -36.55
CA LYS A 91 19.92 -3.87 -35.49
C LYS A 91 19.22 -3.68 -34.15
N VAL A 92 19.93 -3.99 -33.07
CA VAL A 92 19.60 -3.60 -31.69
C VAL A 92 20.44 -2.37 -31.34
N SER A 93 19.79 -1.30 -30.89
CA SER A 93 20.42 0.02 -30.70
C SER A 93 20.49 0.46 -29.24
N PHE A 94 20.35 -0.46 -28.29
CA PHE A 94 20.51 -0.20 -26.86
C PHE A 94 21.42 -1.26 -26.21
N GLN A 95 21.90 -0.96 -25.01
CA GLN A 95 22.65 -1.90 -24.16
C GLN A 95 21.73 -2.40 -23.04
N ASP A 96 21.88 -3.67 -22.66
CA ASP A 96 21.07 -4.27 -21.59
C ASP A 96 21.25 -3.50 -20.27
N GLY A 97 20.13 -3.14 -19.64
CA GLY A 97 20.11 -2.35 -18.41
C GLY A 97 20.29 -0.83 -18.60
N ALA A 98 20.44 -0.34 -19.83
CA ALA A 98 20.48 1.09 -20.09
C ALA A 98 19.11 1.75 -19.85
N LEU A 99 19.13 2.99 -19.33
CA LEU A 99 17.95 3.85 -19.27
C LEU A 99 17.58 4.30 -20.68
N VAL A 100 16.37 3.97 -21.12
CA VAL A 100 15.82 4.37 -22.42
C VAL A 100 14.60 5.25 -22.22
N ASN A 101 14.48 6.28 -23.05
CA ASN A 101 13.37 7.21 -23.00
C ASN A 101 12.32 6.87 -24.06
N LYS A 102 11.13 7.45 -23.90
CA LYS A 102 10.06 7.32 -24.88
C LYS A 102 10.50 7.97 -26.21
N GLY A 103 10.46 7.17 -27.27
CA GLY A 103 10.79 7.61 -28.62
C GLY A 103 12.20 7.23 -29.08
N ASP A 104 13.00 6.66 -28.19
CA ASP A 104 14.35 6.20 -28.56
C ASP A 104 14.27 5.00 -29.53
N LEU A 105 15.23 4.95 -30.46
CA LEU A 105 15.37 3.84 -31.38
C LEU A 105 15.94 2.64 -30.63
N LEU A 106 15.11 1.64 -30.38
CA LEU A 106 15.53 0.41 -29.71
C LEU A 106 15.89 -0.68 -30.72
N PHE A 107 15.05 -0.84 -31.74
CA PHE A 107 15.16 -1.90 -32.73
C PHE A 107 14.95 -1.34 -34.13
N THR A 108 15.82 -1.71 -35.05
CA THR A 108 15.67 -1.45 -36.49
C THR A 108 15.24 -2.74 -37.15
N ILE A 109 14.11 -2.70 -37.88
CA ILE A 109 13.63 -3.81 -38.72
C ILE A 109 14.10 -3.55 -40.15
N ASP A 110 14.39 -4.62 -40.90
CA ASP A 110 14.76 -4.52 -42.33
C ASP A 110 13.71 -3.72 -43.11
N GLN A 111 14.13 -2.57 -43.63
CA GLN A 111 13.25 -1.60 -44.27
C GLN A 111 13.00 -1.92 -45.75
N ARG A 112 13.81 -2.77 -46.39
CA ARG A 112 13.74 -3.03 -47.84
C ARG A 112 12.34 -3.41 -48.34
N PRO A 113 11.63 -4.38 -47.74
CA PRO A 113 10.28 -4.73 -48.21
C PRO A 113 9.27 -3.59 -48.00
N TYR A 114 9.41 -2.81 -46.93
CA TYR A 114 8.52 -1.68 -46.64
C TYR A 114 8.77 -0.50 -47.55
N GLN A 115 10.04 -0.21 -47.85
CA GLN A 115 10.43 0.84 -48.78
C GLN A 115 9.92 0.52 -50.18
N ALA A 116 10.10 -0.72 -50.65
CA ALA A 116 9.57 -1.17 -51.93
C ALA A 116 8.03 -1.04 -52.01
N ALA A 117 7.30 -1.42 -50.95
CA ALA A 117 5.85 -1.27 -50.90
C ALA A 117 5.42 0.21 -50.89
N TYR A 118 6.14 1.06 -50.15
CA TYR A 118 5.90 2.50 -50.12
C TYR A 118 6.12 3.13 -51.50
N ASP A 119 7.22 2.80 -52.17
CA ASP A 119 7.55 3.34 -53.49
C ASP A 119 6.54 2.89 -54.55
N ALA A 120 6.07 1.64 -54.47
CA ALA A 120 4.99 1.15 -55.33
C ALA A 120 3.68 1.92 -55.10
N ALA A 121 3.28 2.13 -53.84
CA ALA A 121 2.07 2.88 -53.51
C ALA A 121 2.17 4.35 -53.94
N LYS A 122 3.34 4.97 -53.75
CA LYS A 122 3.63 6.34 -54.18
C LYS A 122 3.53 6.47 -55.70
N SER A 123 4.10 5.53 -56.44
CA SER A 123 4.03 5.50 -57.90
C SER A 123 2.59 5.42 -58.41
N GLN A 124 1.74 4.61 -57.76
CA GLN A 124 0.31 4.54 -58.11
C GLN A 124 -0.40 5.88 -57.92
N VAL A 125 -0.10 6.58 -56.83
CA VAL A 125 -0.64 7.93 -56.58
C VAL A 125 -0.17 8.91 -57.67
N ASP A 126 1.09 8.85 -58.07
CA ASP A 126 1.64 9.77 -59.07
C ASP A 126 1.11 9.50 -60.49
N VAL A 127 0.88 8.23 -60.84
CA VAL A 127 0.16 7.85 -62.07
C VAL A 127 -1.26 8.40 -62.06
N ALA A 128 -1.99 8.23 -60.94
CA ALA A 128 -3.36 8.73 -60.83
C ALA A 128 -3.45 10.26 -60.92
N LYS A 129 -2.50 10.98 -60.33
CA LYS A 129 -2.39 12.44 -60.47
C LYS A 129 -2.13 12.85 -61.91
N SER A 130 -1.19 12.20 -62.58
CA SER A 130 -0.86 12.47 -63.98
C SER A 130 -2.06 12.22 -64.90
N LEU A 131 -2.80 11.14 -64.66
CA LEU A 131 -4.04 10.84 -65.38
C LEU A 131 -5.10 11.91 -65.14
N LEU A 132 -5.28 12.34 -63.89
CA LEU A 132 -6.23 13.39 -63.54
C LEU A 132 -5.89 14.72 -64.22
N GLU A 133 -4.61 15.11 -64.24
CA GLU A 133 -4.16 16.30 -64.96
C GLU A 133 -4.39 16.17 -66.47
N PHE A 134 -4.04 15.02 -67.06
CA PHE A 134 -4.29 14.75 -68.47
C PHE A 134 -5.77 14.81 -68.83
N THR A 135 -6.65 14.17 -68.03
CA THR A 135 -8.09 14.18 -68.25
C THR A 135 -8.68 15.58 -68.09
N LYS A 136 -8.18 16.40 -67.15
CA LYS A 136 -8.57 17.81 -67.03
C LYS A 136 -8.21 18.61 -68.27
N MET A 137 -6.97 18.51 -68.74
CA MET A 137 -6.55 19.19 -69.98
C MET A 137 -7.37 18.76 -71.19
N GLN A 138 -7.72 17.47 -71.29
CA GLN A 138 -8.56 16.95 -72.37
C GLN A 138 -10.00 17.47 -72.28
N LEU A 139 -10.55 17.56 -71.06
CA LEU A 139 -11.87 18.13 -70.81
C LEU A 139 -11.89 19.62 -71.18
N ASP A 140 -10.88 20.38 -70.76
CA ASP A 140 -10.77 21.82 -71.06
C ASP A 140 -10.69 22.05 -72.57
N ARG A 141 -9.85 21.28 -73.27
CA ARG A 141 -9.77 21.30 -74.74
C ARG A 141 -11.10 20.97 -75.41
N ALA A 142 -11.78 19.91 -74.96
CA ALA A 142 -13.08 19.51 -75.51
C ALA A 142 -14.13 20.62 -75.32
N ASN A 143 -14.14 21.28 -74.16
CA ASN A 143 -15.03 22.41 -73.87
C ASN A 143 -14.73 23.62 -74.77
N GLU A 144 -13.47 23.93 -75.05
CA GLU A 144 -13.10 25.00 -75.98
C GLU A 144 -13.58 24.68 -77.41
N LEU A 145 -13.35 23.46 -77.89
CA LEU A 145 -13.77 23.05 -79.23
C LEU A 145 -15.30 23.06 -79.40
N ALA A 146 -16.03 22.59 -78.38
CA ALA A 146 -17.50 22.61 -78.37
C ALA A 146 -18.05 24.05 -78.46
N LYS A 147 -17.42 25.03 -77.79
CA LYS A 147 -17.79 26.45 -77.90
C LYS A 147 -17.56 27.01 -79.30
N THR A 148 -16.51 26.56 -79.98
CA THR A 148 -16.19 27.00 -81.36
C THR A 148 -17.00 26.28 -82.44
N GLY A 149 -17.90 25.34 -82.08
CA GLY A 149 -18.81 24.67 -83.00
C GLY A 149 -18.18 23.60 -83.92
N ASN A 150 -16.93 23.21 -83.65
CA ASN A 150 -16.16 22.30 -84.52
C ASN A 150 -16.26 20.81 -84.13
N ILE A 151 -16.90 20.48 -83.00
CA ILE A 151 -17.22 19.11 -82.59
C ILE A 151 -18.64 19.06 -82.01
N SER A 152 -19.44 18.08 -82.45
CA SER A 152 -20.84 17.84 -82.03
C SER A 152 -20.95 16.75 -80.98
#